data_AF-A0A1B6BFL7-F1
#
_entry.id   AF-A0A1B6BFL7-F1
#
_cell.length_a   1.000
_cell.length_b   1.000
_cell.length_c   1.000
_cell.angle_alpha   90.00
_cell.angle_beta   90.00
_cell.angle_gamma   90.00
#
_symmetry.space_group_name_H-M   'P 1'
#
loop_
_entity.id
_entity.type
_entity.pdbx_description
1 polymer ?
#
loop_
_entity_poly.entity_id
_entity_poly.type
_entity_poly.pdbx_seq_one_letter_code
_entity_poly.pdbx_strand_id
1 'polypeptide(L)'
;MILTMENMINIIQIIITLIIAIPTGGFALYQWYKANKVRRAEFINQIIEKLRFDKDFVEIVYLIEYNHDWYNGGFHNGADGLEFKIDKLLSYMTYICYLKNHRIISKNEFSILEYEIYRTCESPSIQAYLWNLHHFSNKRSQRCTFDGLIKYGKNKKIICIDFDNKNSTIFQKHLNF
;
A
#
# COMPACT_ATOMS: atom_id res chain seq x y z
N MET A 1 -44.67 -16.11 -46.35
CA MET A 1 -44.08 -14.78 -46.05
C MET A 1 -42.86 -14.62 -46.94
N ILE A 2 -42.95 -13.83 -48.00
CA ILE A 2 -41.83 -13.63 -48.95
C ILE A 2 -40.85 -12.65 -48.29
N LEU A 3 -39.60 -13.07 -48.07
CA LEU A 3 -38.55 -12.11 -47.70
C LEU A 3 -38.35 -11.15 -48.87
N THR A 4 -38.51 -9.85 -48.64
CA THR A 4 -38.14 -8.82 -49.61
C THR A 4 -36.62 -8.79 -49.77
N MET A 5 -36.13 -8.32 -50.92
CA MET A 5 -34.69 -8.17 -51.18
C MET A 5 -33.99 -7.31 -50.11
N GLU A 6 -34.68 -6.29 -49.60
CA GLU A 6 -34.21 -5.45 -48.49
C GLU A 6 -33.99 -6.26 -47.20
N ASN A 7 -34.91 -7.17 -46.87
CA ASN A 7 -34.77 -8.02 -45.68
C ASN A 7 -33.56 -8.95 -45.78
N MET A 8 -33.26 -9.48 -46.98
CA MET A 8 -32.06 -10.31 -47.16
C MET A 8 -30.77 -9.51 -47.01
N ILE A 9 -30.71 -8.30 -47.57
CA ILE A 9 -29.53 -7.42 -47.45
C ILE A 9 -29.28 -7.06 -45.98
N ASN A 10 -30.32 -6.70 -45.23
CA ASN A 10 -30.21 -6.38 -43.80
C ASN A 10 -29.68 -7.56 -42.99
N ILE A 11 -30.15 -8.79 -43.26
CA ILE A 11 -29.67 -10.00 -42.58
C ILE A 11 -28.17 -10.23 -42.86
N ILE A 12 -27.74 -10.08 -44.11
CA ILE A 12 -26.32 -10.24 -44.49
C ILE A 12 -25.45 -9.20 -43.80
N GLN A 13 -25.89 -7.94 -43.75
CA GLN A 13 -25.16 -6.87 -43.05
C GLN A 13 -25.02 -7.15 -41.56
N ILE A 14 -26.07 -7.65 -40.91
CA ILE A 14 -26.02 -8.04 -39.49
C ILE A 14 -25.01 -9.17 -39.29
N ILE A 15 -25.03 -10.20 -40.15
CA ILE A 15 -24.09 -11.34 -40.05
C ILE A 15 -22.64 -10.86 -40.21
N ILE A 16 -22.34 -10.05 -41.23
CA ILE A 16 -21.00 -9.49 -41.45
C ILE A 16 -20.56 -8.65 -40.24
N THR A 17 -21.46 -7.81 -39.73
CA THR A 17 -21.18 -6.99 -38.54
C THR A 17 -20.85 -7.85 -37.34
N LEU A 18 -21.58 -8.94 -37.10
CA LEU A 18 -21.32 -9.87 -35.99
C LEU A 18 -19.98 -10.61 -36.17
N ILE A 19 -19.66 -11.04 -37.38
CA ILE A 19 -18.39 -11.71 -37.71
C ILE A 19 -17.19 -10.80 -37.41
N ILE A 20 -17.32 -9.48 -37.59
CA ILE A 20 -16.25 -8.52 -37.31
C ILE A 20 -16.27 -8.10 -35.83
N ALA A 21 -17.44 -7.78 -35.28
CA ALA A 21 -17.58 -7.21 -33.95
C ALA A 21 -17.11 -8.16 -32.84
N ILE A 22 -17.38 -9.47 -32.97
CA ILE A 22 -17.03 -10.45 -31.94
C ILE A 22 -15.49 -10.60 -31.82
N PRO A 23 -14.71 -10.86 -32.90
CA PRO A 23 -13.26 -10.89 -32.83
C PRO A 23 -12.64 -9.56 -32.40
N THR A 24 -13.15 -8.42 -32.91
CA THR A 24 -12.64 -7.10 -32.54
C THR A 24 -12.85 -6.83 -31.04
N GLY A 25 -14.02 -7.14 -30.51
CA GLY A 25 -14.31 -7.02 -29.08
C GLY A 25 -13.40 -7.92 -28.24
N GLY A 26 -13.23 -9.18 -28.65
CA GLY A 26 -12.33 -10.12 -27.98
C GLY A 26 -10.86 -9.65 -27.96
N PHE A 27 -10.37 -9.14 -29.10
CA PHE A 27 -9.03 -8.59 -29.20
C PHE A 27 -8.85 -7.33 -28.35
N ALA A 28 -9.85 -6.43 -28.32
CA ALA A 28 -9.82 -5.25 -27.48
C ALA A 28 -9.77 -5.61 -25.98
N LEU A 29 -10.56 -6.60 -25.54
CA LEU A 29 -10.51 -7.11 -24.16
C LEU A 29 -9.15 -7.71 -23.82
N TYR A 30 -8.57 -8.49 -24.74
CA TYR A 30 -7.23 -9.07 -24.57
C TYR A 30 -6.14 -7.99 -24.44
N GLN A 31 -6.16 -6.98 -25.32
CA GLN A 31 -5.25 -5.85 -25.26
C GLN A 31 -5.40 -5.07 -23.96
N TRP A 32 -6.63 -4.80 -23.53
CA TRP A 32 -6.89 -4.10 -22.28
C TRP A 32 -6.34 -4.87 -21.07
N TYR A 33 -6.53 -6.19 -21.03
CA TYR A 33 -5.97 -7.03 -19.98
C TYR A 33 -4.43 -7.00 -19.95
N LYS A 34 -3.78 -7.09 -21.13
CA LYS A 34 -2.32 -6.99 -21.25
C LYS A 34 -1.81 -5.62 -20.84
N ALA A 35 -2.44 -4.55 -21.30
CA ALA A 35 -2.08 -3.18 -20.94
C ALA A 35 -2.18 -2.94 -19.42
N ASN A 36 -3.24 -3.43 -18.78
CA ASN A 36 -3.38 -3.34 -17.32
C ASN A 36 -2.30 -4.13 -16.59
N LYS A 37 -1.87 -5.29 -17.11
CA LYS A 37 -0.76 -6.06 -16.54
C LYS A 37 0.56 -5.27 -16.60
N VAL A 38 0.85 -4.64 -17.73
CA VAL A 38 2.07 -3.81 -17.90
C VAL A 38 2.05 -2.61 -16.97
N ARG A 39 0.95 -1.85 -16.94
CA ARG A 39 0.80 -0.68 -16.05
C ARG A 39 0.99 -1.03 -14.58
N ARG A 40 0.47 -2.18 -14.12
CA ARG A 40 0.72 -2.63 -12.74
C ARG A 40 2.19 -2.95 -12.49
N ALA A 41 2.86 -3.61 -13.44
CA ALA A 41 4.28 -3.91 -13.30
C ALA A 41 5.13 -2.63 -13.23
N GLU A 42 4.83 -1.64 -14.08
CA GLU A 42 5.46 -0.31 -14.04
C GLU A 42 5.22 0.39 -12.71
N PHE A 43 3.98 0.38 -12.21
CA PHE A 43 3.63 0.98 -10.93
C PHE A 43 4.35 0.31 -9.75
N ILE A 44 4.43 -1.03 -9.73
CA ILE A 44 5.20 -1.75 -8.71
C ILE A 44 6.69 -1.41 -8.80
N ASN A 45 7.24 -1.32 -10.02
CA ASN A 45 8.64 -0.93 -10.22
C ASN A 45 8.90 0.47 -9.66
N GLN A 46 8.01 1.44 -9.88
CA GLN A 46 8.14 2.79 -9.30
C GLN A 46 8.13 2.78 -7.77
N ILE A 47 7.29 1.95 -7.13
CA ILE A 47 7.29 1.80 -5.68
C ILE A 47 8.63 1.22 -5.20
N ILE A 48 9.13 0.18 -5.88
CA ILE A 48 10.39 -0.48 -5.54
C ILE A 48 11.56 0.50 -5.71
N GLU A 49 11.61 1.21 -6.84
CA GLU A 49 12.65 2.20 -7.10
C GLU A 49 12.69 3.26 -6.02
N LYS A 50 11.50 3.75 -5.64
CA LYS A 50 11.38 4.71 -4.56
C LYS A 50 11.85 4.13 -3.23
N LEU A 51 11.41 2.93 -2.83
CA LEU A 51 11.79 2.37 -1.54
C LEU A 51 13.27 1.94 -1.44
N ARG A 52 13.86 1.46 -2.54
CA ARG A 52 15.19 0.82 -2.53
C ARG A 52 16.32 1.70 -3.03
N PHE A 53 16.04 2.69 -3.85
CA PHE A 53 17.07 3.51 -4.48
C PHE A 53 16.95 5.00 -4.18
N ASP A 54 15.84 5.46 -3.59
CA ASP A 54 15.76 6.81 -3.08
C ASP A 54 16.60 6.95 -1.81
N LYS A 55 17.54 7.89 -1.84
CA LYS A 55 18.51 8.10 -0.76
C LYS A 55 17.84 8.36 0.59
N ASP A 56 16.77 9.16 0.65
CA ASP A 56 16.08 9.45 1.91
C ASP A 56 15.52 8.18 2.52
N PHE A 57 14.88 7.32 1.71
CA PHE A 57 14.28 6.08 2.21
C PHE A 57 15.33 5.06 2.62
N VAL A 58 16.41 4.92 1.85
CA VAL A 58 17.51 4.01 2.21
C VAL A 58 18.15 4.42 3.55
N GLU A 59 18.41 5.71 3.76
CA GLU A 59 18.96 6.23 5.02
C GLU A 59 18.03 5.95 6.21
N ILE A 60 16.73 6.20 6.07
CA ILE A 60 15.78 5.95 7.15
C ILE A 60 15.60 4.47 7.44
N VAL A 61 15.51 3.63 6.40
CA VAL A 61 15.40 2.18 6.59
C VAL A 61 16.66 1.65 7.29
N TYR A 62 17.85 2.15 6.95
CA TYR A 62 19.09 1.82 7.64
C TYR A 62 19.05 2.27 9.12
N LEU A 63 18.56 3.48 9.40
CA LEU A 63 18.37 3.95 10.77
C LEU A 63 17.43 3.03 11.56
N ILE A 64 16.31 2.62 10.97
CA ILE A 64 15.30 1.77 11.61
C ILE A 64 15.87 0.40 11.99
N GLU A 65 16.75 -0.15 11.15
CA GLU A 65 17.36 -1.45 11.38
C GLU A 65 18.48 -1.43 12.42
N TYR A 66 19.39 -0.46 12.31
CA TYR A 66 20.63 -0.47 13.08
C TYR A 66 20.58 0.39 14.33
N ASN A 67 19.56 1.25 14.48
CA ASN A 67 19.36 2.07 15.65
C ASN A 67 17.98 1.80 16.26
N HIS A 68 17.95 1.29 17.50
CA HIS A 68 16.70 0.99 18.19
C HIS A 68 16.18 2.14 19.06
N ASP A 69 16.95 3.21 19.24
CA ASP A 69 16.68 4.29 20.21
C ASP A 69 16.48 5.67 19.56
N TRP A 70 16.25 5.72 18.25
CA TRP A 70 15.99 6.98 17.55
C TRP A 70 14.66 7.63 17.95
N TYR A 71 13.67 6.84 18.40
CA TYR A 71 12.40 7.38 18.90
C TYR A 71 12.53 7.73 20.39
N ASN A 72 12.96 8.96 20.66
CA ASN A 72 13.18 9.49 22.00
C ASN A 72 12.49 10.86 22.19
N GLY A 73 12.61 11.46 23.38
CA GLY A 73 11.92 12.71 23.73
C GLY A 73 12.29 13.91 22.85
N GLY A 74 13.42 13.87 22.13
CA GLY A 74 13.81 14.90 21.17
C GLY A 74 13.20 14.74 19.77
N PHE A 75 12.56 13.60 19.48
CA PHE A 75 12.10 13.23 18.15
C PHE A 75 11.16 14.26 17.52
N HIS A 76 10.17 14.74 18.28
CA HIS A 76 9.15 15.68 17.79
C HIS A 76 9.65 17.14 17.65
N ASN A 77 10.80 17.47 18.24
CA ASN A 77 11.36 18.83 18.25
C ASN A 77 12.72 18.90 17.53
N GLY A 78 13.12 17.83 16.85
CA GLY A 78 14.41 17.72 16.18
C GLY A 78 14.52 18.66 14.98
N ALA A 79 15.61 19.44 14.92
CA ALA A 79 15.91 20.29 13.77
C ALA A 79 16.40 19.49 12.55
N ASP A 80 16.64 18.19 12.70
CA ASP A 80 17.14 17.28 11.67
C ASP A 80 16.04 16.76 10.71
N GLY A 81 14.77 17.04 11.03
CA GLY A 81 13.62 16.62 10.22
C GLY A 81 13.38 15.11 10.24
N LEU A 82 13.86 14.39 11.25
CA LEU A 82 13.75 12.93 11.33
C LEU A 82 12.28 12.47 11.35
N GLU A 83 11.41 13.13 12.12
CA GLU A 83 9.99 12.80 12.18
C GLU A 83 9.35 12.85 10.79
N PHE A 84 9.61 13.90 10.02
CA PHE A 84 9.11 14.04 8.66
C PHE A 84 9.55 12.88 7.75
N LYS A 85 10.82 12.47 7.84
CA LYS A 85 11.34 11.38 7.01
C LYS A 85 10.73 10.02 7.41
N ILE A 86 10.54 9.78 8.71
CA ILE A 86 9.86 8.59 9.24
C ILE A 86 8.39 8.57 8.79
N ASP A 87 7.67 9.68 8.95
CA ASP A 87 6.28 9.81 8.53
C ASP A 87 6.09 9.59 7.03
N LYS A 88 7.03 10.10 6.22
CA LYS A 88 7.06 9.86 4.78
C LYS A 88 7.18 8.37 4.48
N LEU A 89 8.09 7.65 5.15
CA LEU A 89 8.24 6.20 4.96
C LEU A 89 6.97 5.44 5.39
N LEU A 90 6.45 5.72 6.58
CA LEU A 90 5.25 5.07 7.12
C LEU A 90 4.01 5.35 6.27
N SER A 91 3.92 6.54 5.65
CA SER A 91 2.87 6.87 4.69
C SER A 91 2.94 5.99 3.45
N TYR A 92 4.14 5.79 2.89
CA TYR A 92 4.35 4.87 1.76
C TYR A 92 3.98 3.43 2.14
N MET A 93 4.43 2.94 3.29
CA MET A 93 4.12 1.58 3.76
C MET A 93 2.62 1.38 4.02
N THR A 94 1.96 2.38 4.58
CA THR A 94 0.51 2.39 4.79
C THR A 94 -0.23 2.34 3.45
N TYR A 95 0.24 3.10 2.45
CA TYR A 95 -0.34 3.06 1.11
C TYR A 95 -0.16 1.70 0.43
N ILE A 96 0.99 1.05 0.58
CA ILE A 96 1.19 -0.31 0.07
C ILE A 96 0.22 -1.30 0.74
N CYS A 97 0.02 -1.18 2.06
CA CYS A 97 -0.98 -1.98 2.78
C CYS A 97 -2.41 -1.71 2.26
N TYR A 98 -2.74 -0.45 1.94
CA TYR A 98 -4.01 -0.08 1.31
C TYR A 98 -4.19 -0.77 -0.06
N LEU A 99 -3.18 -0.70 -0.93
CA LEU A 99 -3.22 -1.33 -2.26
C LEU A 99 -3.44 -2.84 -2.16
N LYS A 100 -2.77 -3.48 -1.21
CA LYS A 100 -2.91 -4.90 -0.91
C LYS A 100 -4.32 -5.25 -0.43
N ASN A 101 -4.85 -4.48 0.52
CA ASN A 101 -6.16 -4.73 1.12
C ASN A 101 -7.29 -4.60 0.08
N HIS A 102 -7.17 -3.66 -0.86
CA HIS A 102 -8.15 -3.43 -1.92
C HIS A 102 -7.93 -4.31 -3.17
N ARG A 103 -6.99 -5.27 -3.13
CA ARG A 103 -6.66 -6.19 -4.24
C ARG A 103 -6.26 -5.45 -5.53
N ILE A 104 -5.74 -4.23 -5.41
CA ILE A 104 -5.19 -3.46 -6.53
C ILE A 104 -3.89 -4.11 -7.01
N ILE A 105 -3.11 -4.63 -6.05
CA ILE A 105 -1.91 -5.43 -6.30
C ILE A 105 -2.16 -6.88 -5.86
N SER A 106 -1.67 -7.82 -6.64
CA SER A 106 -1.79 -9.26 -6.38
C SER A 106 -0.92 -9.70 -5.19
N LYS A 107 -1.10 -10.95 -4.76
CA LYS A 107 -0.25 -11.55 -3.71
C LYS A 107 1.22 -11.64 -4.13
N ASN A 108 1.49 -11.98 -5.39
CA ASN A 108 2.85 -12.15 -5.91
C ASN A 108 3.55 -10.79 -6.10
N GLU A 109 2.82 -9.76 -6.54
CA GLU A 109 3.37 -8.40 -6.63
C GLU A 109 3.66 -7.85 -5.22
N PHE A 110 2.77 -8.12 -4.25
CA PHE A 110 2.96 -7.68 -2.87
C PHE A 110 4.11 -8.37 -2.14
N SER A 111 4.42 -9.64 -2.43
CA SER A 111 5.48 -10.36 -1.69
C SER A 111 6.86 -9.73 -1.83
N ILE A 112 7.10 -8.95 -2.90
CA ILE A 112 8.34 -8.19 -3.10
C ILE A 112 8.43 -7.03 -2.09
N LEU A 113 7.29 -6.43 -1.73
CA LEU A 113 7.17 -5.30 -0.81
C LEU A 113 6.95 -5.74 0.65
N GLU A 114 6.48 -6.97 0.84
CA GLU A 114 6.14 -7.54 2.16
C GLU A 114 7.34 -7.53 3.11
N TYR A 115 8.55 -7.76 2.60
CA TYR A 115 9.78 -7.71 3.39
C TYR A 115 10.06 -6.32 3.97
N GLU A 116 9.85 -5.26 3.19
CA GLU A 116 10.08 -3.89 3.65
C GLU A 116 9.09 -3.47 4.75
N ILE A 117 7.85 -3.92 4.62
CA ILE A 117 6.83 -3.71 5.67
C ILE A 117 7.21 -4.51 6.93
N TYR A 118 7.66 -5.76 6.76
CA TYR A 118 8.05 -6.61 7.89
C TYR A 118 9.14 -5.98 8.73
N ARG A 119 10.31 -5.66 8.14
CA ARG A 119 11.45 -5.08 8.87
C ARG A 119 11.12 -3.73 9.52
N THR A 120 10.29 -2.93 8.85
CA THR A 120 9.83 -1.64 9.40
C THR A 120 8.94 -1.86 10.63
N CYS A 121 7.96 -2.75 10.56
CA CYS A 121 7.05 -3.03 11.67
C CYS A 121 7.71 -3.81 12.83
N GLU A 122 8.78 -4.56 12.57
CA GLU A 122 9.51 -5.30 13.60
C GLU A 122 10.30 -4.38 14.54
N SER A 123 10.71 -3.20 14.06
CA SER A 123 11.51 -2.25 14.85
C SER A 123 10.75 -1.75 16.10
N PRO A 124 11.33 -1.91 17.32
CA PRO A 124 10.69 -1.45 18.56
C PRO A 124 10.38 0.05 18.58
N SER A 125 11.28 0.88 18.05
CA SER A 125 11.06 2.33 17.94
C SER A 125 9.89 2.67 17.00
N ILE A 126 9.74 1.96 15.87
CA ILE A 126 8.57 2.13 15.00
C ILE A 126 7.30 1.71 15.72
N GLN A 127 7.30 0.58 16.42
CA GLN A 127 6.12 0.14 17.16
C GLN A 127 5.75 1.13 18.27
N ALA A 128 6.72 1.66 19.01
CA ALA A 128 6.50 2.69 20.02
C ALA A 128 5.91 3.96 19.38
N TYR A 129 6.46 4.42 18.26
CA TYR A 129 5.94 5.60 17.57
C TYR A 129 4.51 5.39 17.06
N LEU A 130 4.25 4.28 16.37
CA LEU A 130 2.91 3.90 15.90
C LEU A 130 1.92 3.76 17.06
N TRP A 131 2.35 3.20 18.20
CA TRP A 131 1.53 3.06 19.39
C TRP A 131 1.13 4.43 19.93
N ASN A 132 2.09 5.35 20.03
CA ASN A 132 1.83 6.71 20.52
C ASN A 132 0.81 7.42 19.65
N LEU A 133 1.01 7.39 18.33
CA LEU A 133 0.08 7.99 17.37
C LEU A 133 -1.30 7.33 17.39
N HIS A 134 -1.36 6.00 17.46
CA HIS A 134 -2.62 5.26 17.50
C HIS A 134 -3.48 5.69 18.69
N HIS A 135 -2.90 5.67 19.90
CA HIS A 135 -3.63 6.04 21.12
C HIS A 135 -3.92 7.53 21.22
N PHE A 136 -3.04 8.38 20.69
CA PHE A 136 -3.28 9.82 20.58
C PHE A 136 -4.47 10.12 19.64
N SER A 137 -4.51 9.51 18.45
CA SER A 137 -5.64 9.65 17.52
C SER A 137 -6.94 9.14 18.11
N ASN A 138 -6.91 7.97 18.77
CA ASN A 138 -8.09 7.39 19.42
C ASN A 138 -8.65 8.30 20.53
N LYS A 139 -7.79 8.92 21.35
CA LYS A 139 -8.21 9.89 22.38
C LYS A 139 -8.98 11.08 21.78
N ARG A 140 -8.68 11.45 20.54
CA ARG A 140 -9.33 12.54 19.79
C ARG A 140 -10.49 12.07 18.90
N SER A 141 -10.90 10.81 19.01
CA SER A 141 -11.92 10.19 18.15
C SER A 141 -11.61 10.32 16.65
N GLN A 142 -10.33 10.31 16.29
CA GLN A 142 -9.86 10.36 14.91
C GLN A 142 -9.21 9.04 14.51
N ARG A 143 -9.25 8.71 13.22
CA ARG A 143 -8.53 7.55 12.69
C ARG A 143 -7.04 7.87 12.62
N CYS A 144 -6.21 6.97 13.14
CA CYS A 144 -4.77 7.07 12.99
C CYS A 144 -4.36 7.00 11.52
N THR A 145 -3.50 7.91 11.07
CA THR A 145 -2.98 7.99 9.69
C THR A 145 -2.39 6.66 9.22
N PHE A 146 -1.70 5.94 10.10
CA PHE A 146 -1.00 4.70 9.80
C PHE A 146 -1.80 3.42 10.12
N ASP A 147 -3.12 3.54 10.31
CA ASP A 147 -4.00 2.43 10.68
C ASP A 147 -3.92 1.24 9.70
N GLY A 148 -3.71 1.49 8.41
CA GLY A 148 -3.52 0.42 7.42
C GLY A 148 -2.28 -0.43 7.69
N LEU A 149 -1.17 0.20 8.04
CA LEU A 149 0.09 -0.46 8.40
C LEU A 149 -0.03 -1.19 9.74
N ILE A 150 -0.64 -0.54 10.75
CA ILE A 150 -0.86 -1.13 12.07
C ILE A 150 -1.71 -2.40 11.96
N LYS A 151 -2.85 -2.33 11.25
CA LYS A 151 -3.72 -3.50 11.03
C LYS A 151 -2.98 -4.62 10.32
N TYR A 152 -2.18 -4.30 9.31
CA TYR A 152 -1.37 -5.28 8.62
C TYR A 152 -0.37 -5.98 9.57
N GLY A 153 0.41 -5.19 10.32
CA GLY A 153 1.41 -5.70 11.26
C GLY A 153 0.80 -6.55 12.37
N LYS A 154 -0.35 -6.16 12.92
CA LYS A 154 -1.11 -6.94 13.91
C LYS A 154 -1.62 -8.27 13.34
N ASN A 155 -2.23 -8.24 12.16
CA ASN A 155 -2.75 -9.45 11.51
C ASN A 155 -1.64 -10.46 11.21
N LYS A 156 -0.43 -9.98 10.93
CA LYS A 156 0.77 -10.80 10.70
C LYS A 156 1.52 -11.17 11.97
N LYS A 157 1.07 -10.72 13.14
CA LYS A 157 1.73 -10.91 14.45
C LYS A 157 3.16 -10.38 14.50
N ILE A 158 3.44 -9.31 13.75
CA ILE A 158 4.74 -8.61 13.74
C ILE A 158 4.76 -7.55 14.85
N ILE A 159 3.65 -6.82 14.96
CA ILE A 159 3.44 -5.84 16.03
C ILE A 159 3.13 -6.58 17.33
N CYS A 160 3.73 -6.12 18.43
CA CYS A 160 3.58 -6.69 19.76
C CYS A 160 2.11 -6.82 20.19
N ILE A 161 1.80 -7.88 20.93
CA ILE A 161 0.44 -8.19 21.39
C ILE A 161 -0.14 -7.12 22.33
N ASP A 162 0.71 -6.39 23.03
CA ASP A 162 0.32 -5.34 23.99
C ASP A 162 0.03 -3.99 23.31
N PHE A 163 0.04 -3.92 21.97
CA PHE A 163 -0.14 -2.68 21.22
C PHE A 163 -1.50 -1.99 21.47
N ASP A 164 -2.56 -2.76 21.67
CA ASP A 164 -3.89 -2.19 21.94
C ASP A 164 -4.05 -1.72 23.41
N ASN A 165 -3.12 -2.09 24.30
CA ASN A 165 -3.17 -1.71 25.70
C ASN A 165 -2.62 -0.29 25.88
N LYS A 166 -3.50 0.66 26.19
CA LYS A 166 -3.13 2.07 26.48
C LYS A 166 -2.22 2.22 27.71
N ASN A 167 -2.23 1.23 28.60
CA ASN A 167 -1.41 1.21 29.81
C ASN A 167 -0.14 0.36 29.65
N SER A 168 0.20 -0.05 28.43
CA SER A 168 1.44 -0.79 28.15
C SER A 168 2.65 -0.04 28.73
N THR A 169 3.53 -0.79 29.38
CA THR A 169 4.85 -0.33 29.84
C THR A 169 5.96 -0.65 28.84
N ILE A 170 5.64 -1.35 27.75
CA ILE A 170 6.59 -1.75 26.71
C ILE A 170 6.95 -0.53 25.85
N PHE A 171 5.97 0.33 25.56
CA PHE A 171 6.15 1.48 24.68
C PHE A 171 6.46 2.75 25.49
N GLN A 172 7.58 3.39 25.16
CA GLN A 172 7.89 4.72 25.70
C GLN A 172 6.86 5.73 25.22
N LYS A 173 6.39 6.59 26.13
CA LYS A 173 5.32 7.56 25.88
C LYS A 173 5.93 8.93 25.64
N HIS A 174 5.81 9.44 24.42
CA HIS A 174 6.41 10.74 24.02
C HIS A 174 5.38 11.77 23.56
N LEU A 175 4.12 11.38 23.34
CA LEU A 175 3.02 12.31 23.09
C LEU A 175 2.26 12.63 24.39
N ASN A 176 1.71 13.83 24.51
CA ASN A 176 0.90 14.22 25.67
C ASN A 176 -0.44 13.46 25.65
N PHE A 177 -0.58 12.47 26.53
CA PHE A 177 -1.75 11.57 26.65
C PHE A 177 -2.85 12.05 27.59
#